data_AF-K2A416-F1
#
_entry.id   AF-K2A416-F1
#
_cell.length_a   1.000
_cell.length_b   1.000
_cell.length_c   1.000
_cell.angle_alpha   90.00
_cell.angle_beta   90.00
_cell.angle_gamma   90.00
#
_symmetry.space_group_name_H-M   'P 1'
#
loop_
_entity.id
_entity.type
_entity.pdbx_description
1 polymer ?
#
loop_
_entity_poly.entity_id
_entity_poly.type
_entity_poly.pdbx_seq_one_letter_code
_entity_poly.pdbx_strand_id
1 'polypeptide(L)'
;MITMTPSKMSGVYKIEGVMDQYTNKSVPVAFLIHILSPMDILRVSADLDEQKILRFVPRYNKGEVTALDGLLKWFDEGFLNGSPISYKKVTVNGRQTEIIFVFIPYLSKRFLDPAMTEIIQQEILRRISLAYDMGARVFGLGAFTSVVTGGGKYIVDHHPLVKEGKIWISSGNSLTTAAANQSAFTACDFMGINPAVTTLTVVGATGSIGRVLCRMLCSSFAKINVMARNEDGLKKLQNELIRNSGKTANEVKIVTNKKEAIAESDLVVFVTNATCGLSEIGIEPADFKKGSVVIDVGRPKTISENIYTLRDDVLFIEGGVFHFDDTPEVLGMGKDTIFACALETIIKGLDGDACHSGIGIISPDEVIKYGTMAKKYGYKVTGFRMFDKPLDPVFLNQIKANAGR
;
A
#
# COMPACT_ATOMS: atom_id res chain seq x y z
N MET A 1 23.06 21.21 -2.89
CA MET A 1 24.06 20.46 -2.10
C MET A 1 24.34 21.23 -0.82
N ILE A 2 23.73 20.83 0.29
CA ILE A 2 24.07 21.34 1.63
C ILE A 2 24.69 20.15 2.37
N THR A 3 25.99 20.23 2.60
CA THR A 3 26.78 19.25 3.34
C THR A 3 26.48 19.40 4.83
N MET A 4 25.90 18.37 5.45
CA MET A 4 25.63 18.35 6.89
C MET A 4 26.81 17.75 7.66
N THR A 5 27.40 18.51 8.56
CA THR A 5 28.40 18.05 9.54
C THR A 5 27.73 17.48 10.79
N PRO A 6 28.29 16.41 11.40
CA PRO A 6 27.63 15.67 12.47
C PRO A 6 28.07 16.16 13.85
N SER A 7 27.33 17.10 14.45
CA SER A 7 27.36 17.30 15.91
C SER A 7 26.18 18.15 16.41
N LYS A 8 25.10 17.48 16.81
CA LYS A 8 24.08 17.87 17.83
C LYS A 8 22.86 16.94 17.72
N MET A 9 22.93 15.78 18.39
CA MET A 9 21.83 14.79 18.48
C MET A 9 20.77 15.18 19.52
N SER A 10 20.15 16.35 19.38
CA SER A 10 18.96 16.72 20.18
C SER A 10 17.95 17.62 19.46
N GLY A 11 18.08 17.83 18.14
CA GLY A 11 17.21 18.74 17.40
C GLY A 11 15.94 18.06 16.89
N VAL A 12 14.79 18.34 17.52
CA VAL A 12 13.52 18.43 16.78
C VAL A 12 13.69 19.61 15.83
N TYR A 13 13.90 19.33 14.55
CA TYR A 13 14.03 20.37 13.53
C TYR A 13 12.64 20.98 13.29
N LYS A 14 12.39 22.12 13.93
CA LYS A 14 11.24 22.96 13.61
C LYS A 14 11.46 23.56 12.22
N ILE A 15 10.49 23.38 11.34
CA ILE A 15 10.48 24.02 10.02
C ILE A 15 10.16 25.50 10.24
N GLU A 16 11.19 26.33 10.41
CA GLU A 16 11.02 27.79 10.46
C GLU A 16 10.81 28.34 9.04
N GLY A 17 9.74 29.13 8.84
CA GLY A 17 9.57 29.98 7.65
C GLY A 17 8.61 29.50 6.55
N VAL A 18 7.82 28.43 6.74
CA VAL A 18 7.02 27.83 5.65
C VAL A 18 5.52 28.12 5.72
N MET A 19 5.01 28.59 6.86
CA MET A 19 3.57 28.82 7.06
C MET A 19 2.99 29.98 6.21
N ASP A 20 3.81 30.94 5.78
CA ASP A 20 3.32 32.18 5.15
C ASP A 20 3.01 32.05 3.64
N GLN A 21 3.18 30.86 3.03
CA GLN A 21 3.03 30.67 1.58
C GLN A 21 1.80 29.84 1.16
N TYR A 22 0.97 29.38 2.09
CA TYR A 22 -0.23 28.63 1.74
C TYR A 22 -1.36 29.58 1.36
N THR A 23 -1.81 29.50 0.10
CA THR A 23 -3.14 30.00 -0.26
C THR A 23 -4.17 29.33 0.65
N ASN A 24 -5.21 30.07 1.08
CA ASN A 24 -6.19 29.76 2.15
C ASN A 24 -6.91 28.37 2.14
N LYS A 25 -6.48 27.38 1.34
CA LYS A 25 -7.01 26.02 1.32
C LYS A 25 -5.96 24.92 1.53
N SER A 26 -4.73 25.03 1.04
CA SER A 26 -3.78 23.90 1.13
C SER A 26 -3.13 23.77 2.51
N VAL A 27 -2.80 22.55 2.94
CA VAL A 27 -2.14 22.28 4.22
C VAL A 27 -0.95 21.33 4.06
N PRO A 28 0.09 21.42 4.91
CA PRO A 28 1.17 20.43 4.96
C PRO A 28 0.65 19.07 5.44
N VAL A 29 1.27 18.00 4.97
CA VAL A 29 0.89 16.62 5.29
C VAL A 29 2.12 15.81 5.71
N ALA A 30 1.87 14.74 6.44
CA ALA A 30 2.88 13.75 6.78
C ALA A 30 2.42 12.37 6.34
N PHE A 31 3.35 11.50 5.96
CA PHE A 31 3.07 10.13 5.55
C PHE A 31 4.00 9.16 6.28
N LEU A 32 3.41 8.20 6.97
CA LEU A 32 4.13 7.22 7.77
C LEU A 32 4.61 6.05 6.92
N ILE A 33 5.90 5.78 6.99
CA ILE A 33 6.59 4.70 6.27
C ILE A 33 7.29 3.75 7.26
N HIS A 34 7.43 2.50 6.84
CA HIS A 34 8.18 1.47 7.56
C HIS A 34 8.87 0.54 6.56
N ILE A 35 9.83 -0.24 7.02
CA ILE A 35 10.56 -1.21 6.19
C ILE A 35 9.63 -2.41 5.93
N LEU A 36 9.39 -2.76 4.66
CA LEU A 36 8.51 -3.89 4.31
C LEU A 36 9.27 -5.22 4.44
N SER A 37 10.54 -5.22 4.03
CA SER A 37 11.41 -6.39 4.04
C SER A 37 12.87 -6.01 4.35
N PRO A 38 13.70 -6.96 4.83
CA PRO A 38 15.13 -6.72 4.99
C PRO A 38 15.82 -6.26 3.70
N MET A 39 15.31 -6.61 2.53
CA MET A 39 15.86 -6.16 1.24
C MET A 39 15.65 -4.67 0.98
N ASP A 40 14.61 -4.06 1.55
CA ASP A 40 14.38 -2.62 1.40
C ASP A 40 15.45 -1.79 2.13
N ILE A 41 16.05 -2.36 3.18
CA ILE A 41 17.21 -1.79 3.86
C ILE A 41 18.38 -1.69 2.89
N LEU A 42 18.63 -2.75 2.13
CA LEU A 42 19.69 -2.80 1.12
C LEU A 42 19.43 -1.84 -0.05
N ARG A 43 18.16 -1.60 -0.39
CA ARG A 43 17.78 -0.63 -1.43
C ARG A 43 18.01 0.82 -1.00
N VAL A 44 17.68 1.17 0.25
CA VAL A 44 18.03 2.50 0.81
C VAL A 44 19.52 2.64 1.02
N SER A 45 20.20 1.53 1.29
CA SER A 45 21.64 1.53 1.47
C SER A 45 22.41 1.42 0.16
N ALA A 46 21.78 1.26 -1.01
CA ALA A 46 22.50 1.29 -2.27
C ALA A 46 23.15 2.67 -2.54
N ASP A 47 22.59 3.73 -1.94
CA ASP A 47 23.19 5.07 -1.89
C ASP A 47 24.20 5.26 -0.73
N LEU A 48 24.30 4.26 0.16
CA LEU A 48 25.27 4.20 1.24
C LEU A 48 26.28 3.08 0.93
N ASP A 49 27.41 3.44 0.33
CA ASP A 49 28.61 2.59 0.14
C ASP A 49 28.66 1.43 1.16
N GLU A 50 28.75 0.19 0.67
CA GLU A 50 28.75 -1.05 1.47
C GLU A 50 29.76 -0.98 2.63
N GLN A 51 30.89 -0.28 2.42
CA GLN A 51 31.87 -0.02 3.48
C GLN A 51 31.38 0.92 4.58
N LYS A 52 30.47 1.86 4.30
CA LYS A 52 29.85 2.73 5.30
C LYS A 52 28.87 1.95 6.17
N ILE A 53 28.03 1.10 5.58
CA ILE A 53 27.11 0.23 6.34
C ILE A 53 27.89 -0.63 7.33
N LEU A 54 28.97 -1.27 6.87
CA LEU A 54 29.86 -2.11 7.69
C LEU A 54 30.63 -1.35 8.79
N ARG A 55 30.74 -0.01 8.70
CA ARG A 55 31.32 0.83 9.75
C ARG A 55 30.31 1.21 10.84
N PHE A 56 29.02 1.21 10.53
CA PHE A 56 27.95 1.55 11.47
C PHE A 56 27.35 0.33 12.18
N VAL A 57 27.49 -0.86 11.61
CA VAL A 57 27.19 -2.12 12.29
C VAL A 57 28.35 -2.44 13.24
N PRO A 58 28.15 -2.52 14.57
CA PRO A 58 29.21 -2.95 15.49
C PRO A 58 29.75 -4.30 15.03
N ARG A 59 31.08 -4.50 15.06
CA ARG A 59 31.71 -5.80 14.76
C ARG A 59 31.08 -6.88 15.65
N TYR A 60 30.07 -7.56 15.11
CA TYR A 60 29.31 -8.56 15.84
C TYR A 60 30.03 -9.90 15.66
N ASN A 61 30.33 -10.56 16.78
CA ASN A 61 31.12 -11.78 16.80
C ASN A 61 30.44 -12.89 15.99
N LYS A 62 31.22 -13.51 15.10
CA LYS A 62 30.88 -14.71 14.35
C LYS A 62 30.53 -15.82 15.35
N GLY A 63 29.24 -16.13 15.45
CA GLY A 63 28.74 -17.23 16.27
C GLY A 63 27.54 -17.88 15.63
N GLU A 64 26.40 -17.20 15.56
CA GLU A 64 25.13 -17.87 15.24
C GLU A 64 24.11 -17.01 14.48
N VAL A 65 24.50 -15.82 14.02
CA VAL A 65 23.57 -14.79 13.52
C VAL A 65 24.21 -14.07 12.34
N THR A 66 23.52 -13.97 11.19
CA THR A 66 24.10 -13.39 9.96
C THR A 66 24.32 -11.88 10.11
N ALA A 67 25.20 -11.27 9.30
CA ALA A 67 25.40 -9.80 9.30
C ALA A 67 24.10 -9.03 9.05
N LEU A 68 23.16 -9.62 8.31
CA LEU A 68 21.82 -9.11 8.08
C LEU A 68 20.98 -9.13 9.36
N ASP A 69 21.02 -10.21 10.14
CA ASP A 69 20.30 -10.30 11.41
C ASP A 69 20.84 -9.31 12.47
N GLY A 70 22.15 -9.07 12.47
CA GLY A 70 22.78 -8.03 13.30
C GLY A 70 22.37 -6.61 12.87
N LEU A 71 22.31 -6.36 11.55
CA LEU A 71 21.80 -5.11 10.99
C LEU A 71 20.32 -4.90 11.32
N LEU A 72 19.49 -5.93 11.21
CA LEU A 72 18.07 -5.92 11.55
C LEU A 72 17.85 -5.62 13.04
N LYS A 73 18.63 -6.25 13.93
CA LYS A 73 18.60 -5.97 15.36
C LYS A 73 19.05 -4.54 15.68
N TRP A 74 20.06 -4.02 14.99
CA TRP A 74 20.48 -2.62 15.12
C TRP A 74 19.43 -1.63 14.58
N PHE A 75 18.71 -1.96 13.49
CA PHE A 75 17.57 -1.16 13.05
C PHE A 75 16.45 -1.16 14.10
N ASP A 76 16.15 -2.32 14.69
CA ASP A 76 15.16 -2.46 15.77
C ASP A 76 15.56 -1.64 17.03
N GLU A 77 16.85 -1.55 17.37
CA GLU A 77 17.34 -0.95 18.63
C GLU A 77 17.88 0.51 18.49
N GLY A 78 18.55 0.84 17.37
CA GLY A 78 19.34 2.07 17.19
C GLY A 78 18.58 3.27 16.57
N PHE A 79 17.45 3.04 15.89
CA PHE A 79 16.67 4.10 15.23
C PHE A 79 15.67 4.83 16.14
N LEU A 80 15.52 4.39 17.39
CA LEU A 80 14.60 4.98 18.36
C LEU A 80 14.95 6.44 18.73
N ASN A 81 16.17 6.91 18.43
CA ASN A 81 16.67 8.22 18.84
C ASN A 81 16.58 9.34 17.75
N GLY A 82 16.01 9.06 16.58
CA GLY A 82 15.67 10.07 15.57
C GLY A 82 15.01 9.47 14.34
N SER A 83 13.83 9.97 13.94
CA SER A 83 13.24 9.52 12.65
C SER A 83 13.92 10.24 11.50
N PRO A 84 14.41 9.52 10.48
CA PRO A 84 14.75 10.16 9.22
C PRO A 84 13.48 10.79 8.67
N ILE A 85 13.60 12.06 8.30
CA ILE A 85 12.54 12.87 7.75
C ILE A 85 13.01 13.25 6.34
N SER A 86 12.23 12.86 5.34
CA SER A 86 12.34 13.39 3.99
C SER A 86 11.19 14.36 3.74
N TYR A 87 11.43 15.38 2.93
CA TYR A 87 10.48 16.43 2.62
C TYR A 87 10.38 16.61 1.11
N LYS A 88 9.14 16.77 0.61
CA LYS A 88 8.91 17.21 -0.76
C LYS A 88 7.78 18.24 -0.85
N LYS A 89 8.04 19.32 -1.58
CA LYS A 89 7.01 20.27 -2.03
C LYS A 89 6.33 19.72 -3.28
N VAL A 90 5.00 19.75 -3.30
CA VAL A 90 4.18 19.26 -4.42
C VAL A 90 3.29 20.41 -4.89
N THR A 91 3.38 20.75 -6.18
CA THR A 91 2.58 21.81 -6.78
C THR A 91 1.80 21.26 -7.96
N VAL A 92 0.47 21.42 -7.95
CA VAL A 92 -0.42 20.97 -9.01
C VAL A 92 -1.53 21.98 -9.21
N ASN A 93 -1.77 22.40 -10.46
CA ASN A 93 -2.85 23.32 -10.83
C ASN A 93 -2.90 24.60 -9.97
N GLY A 94 -1.74 25.18 -9.65
CA GLY A 94 -1.61 26.37 -8.82
C GLY A 94 -1.84 26.15 -7.31
N ARG A 95 -2.11 24.92 -6.88
CA ARG A 95 -2.15 24.53 -5.46
C ARG A 95 -0.85 23.91 -5.03
N GLN A 96 -0.48 24.10 -3.77
CA GLN A 96 0.79 23.63 -3.24
C GLN A 96 0.58 22.96 -1.89
N THR A 97 1.16 21.77 -1.70
CA THR A 97 1.27 21.11 -0.39
C THR A 97 2.71 20.65 -0.18
N GLU A 98 2.98 20.19 1.03
CA GLU A 98 4.27 19.63 1.41
C GLU A 98 4.03 18.30 2.09
N ILE A 99 4.81 17.29 1.72
CA ILE A 99 4.76 15.96 2.33
C ILE A 99 6.02 15.72 3.15
N ILE A 100 5.81 15.37 4.41
CA ILE A 100 6.84 14.96 5.37
C ILE A 100 6.77 13.43 5.50
N PHE A 101 7.83 12.73 5.15
CA PHE A 101 7.91 11.29 5.39
C PHE A 101 8.38 11.03 6.81
N VAL A 102 7.59 10.29 7.57
CA VAL A 102 7.87 9.93 8.96
C VAL A 102 8.09 8.43 9.05
N PHE A 103 9.17 8.01 9.69
CA PHE A 103 9.58 6.62 9.68
C PHE A 103 9.41 5.93 11.04
N ILE A 104 8.97 4.66 11.02
CA ILE A 104 9.05 3.73 12.16
C ILE A 104 9.88 2.48 11.83
N PRO A 105 10.79 2.04 12.72
CA PRO A 105 11.79 1.02 12.43
C PRO A 105 11.28 -0.41 12.63
N TYR A 106 10.12 -0.75 12.07
CA TYR A 106 9.56 -2.10 12.20
C TYR A 106 9.39 -2.78 10.85
N LEU A 107 9.82 -4.04 10.76
CA LEU A 107 9.50 -4.92 9.63
C LEU A 107 8.02 -5.31 9.63
N SER A 108 7.45 -5.57 8.45
CA SER A 108 6.05 -6.03 8.31
C SER A 108 5.67 -7.19 9.24
N LYS A 109 6.58 -8.15 9.47
CA LYS A 109 6.34 -9.29 10.37
C LYS A 109 6.07 -8.86 11.82
N ARG A 110 6.70 -7.78 12.30
CA ARG A 110 6.50 -7.27 13.66
C ARG A 110 5.09 -6.71 13.87
N PHE A 111 4.48 -6.13 12.84
CA PHE A 111 3.10 -5.65 12.91
C PHE A 111 2.06 -6.77 13.03
N LEU A 112 2.45 -8.00 12.70
CA LEU A 112 1.59 -9.19 12.83
C LEU A 112 1.75 -9.89 14.19
N ASP A 113 2.73 -9.49 15.00
CA ASP A 113 2.95 -10.04 16.33
C ASP A 113 1.99 -9.38 17.35
N PRO A 114 1.07 -10.13 17.96
CA PRO A 114 0.16 -9.60 18.97
C PRO A 114 0.88 -8.92 20.14
N ALA A 115 2.06 -9.41 20.53
CA ALA A 115 2.84 -8.84 21.64
C ALA A 115 3.40 -7.43 21.31
N MET A 116 3.57 -7.12 20.03
CA MET A 116 4.10 -5.82 19.57
C MET A 116 3.00 -4.80 19.25
N THR A 117 1.73 -5.23 19.21
CA THR A 117 0.62 -4.39 18.73
C THR A 117 0.50 -3.08 19.49
N GLU A 118 0.49 -3.13 20.83
CA GLU A 118 0.35 -1.94 21.66
C GLU A 118 1.58 -1.02 21.52
N ILE A 119 2.79 -1.59 21.53
CA ILE A 119 4.04 -0.84 21.38
C ILE A 119 4.05 -0.05 20.05
N ILE A 120 3.72 -0.73 18.95
CA ILE A 120 3.68 -0.12 17.62
C ILE A 120 2.57 0.94 17.55
N GLN A 121 1.40 0.67 18.12
CA GLN A 121 0.31 1.65 18.17
C GLN A 121 0.72 2.92 18.91
N GLN A 122 1.33 2.79 20.10
CA GLN A 122 1.83 3.94 20.86
C GLN A 122 2.90 4.72 20.09
N GLU A 123 3.79 4.02 19.39
CA GLU A 123 4.79 4.64 18.55
C GLU A 123 4.17 5.44 17.41
N ILE A 124 3.13 4.90 16.74
CA ILE A 124 2.37 5.63 15.72
C ILE A 124 1.75 6.92 16.31
N LEU A 125 1.19 6.86 17.53
CA LEU A 125 0.65 8.04 18.20
C LEU A 125 1.73 9.11 18.45
N ARG A 126 2.94 8.71 18.89
CA ARG A 126 4.08 9.63 19.04
C ARG A 126 4.47 10.27 17.72
N ARG A 127 4.46 9.51 16.62
CA ARG A 127 4.80 10.03 15.27
C ARG A 127 3.77 11.03 14.73
N ILE A 128 2.50 10.89 15.09
CA ILE A 128 1.47 11.87 14.76
C ILE A 128 1.72 13.19 15.49
N SER A 129 2.04 13.14 16.78
CA SER A 129 2.37 14.33 17.57
C SER A 129 3.60 15.04 17.00
N LEU A 130 4.65 14.30 16.66
CA LEU A 130 5.84 14.82 15.99
C LEU A 130 5.49 15.51 14.66
N ALA A 131 4.71 14.85 13.80
CA ALA A 131 4.31 15.42 12.51
C ALA A 131 3.49 16.71 12.66
N TYR A 132 2.60 16.76 13.66
CA TYR A 132 1.84 17.97 13.96
C TYR A 132 2.74 19.13 14.40
N ASP A 133 3.72 18.88 15.26
CA ASP A 133 4.70 19.88 15.70
C ASP A 133 5.57 20.40 14.54
N MET A 134 5.76 19.56 13.51
CA MET A 134 6.39 19.94 12.24
C MET A 134 5.47 20.67 11.26
N GLY A 135 4.20 20.88 11.62
CA GLY A 135 3.24 21.66 10.84
C GLY A 135 2.23 20.82 10.04
N ALA A 136 2.32 19.48 10.04
CA ALA A 136 1.36 18.65 9.32
C ALA A 136 -0.07 18.82 9.88
N ARG A 137 -1.05 18.75 8.98
CA ARG A 137 -2.49 18.77 9.29
C ARG A 137 -3.23 17.55 8.77
N VAL A 138 -2.57 16.74 7.94
CA VAL A 138 -3.04 15.41 7.56
C VAL A 138 -1.90 14.42 7.79
N PHE A 139 -2.21 13.26 8.34
CA PHE A 139 -1.27 12.18 8.60
C PHE A 139 -1.73 10.91 7.87
N GLY A 140 -0.94 10.48 6.90
CA GLY A 140 -1.16 9.29 6.10
C GLY A 140 -0.52 8.04 6.68
N LEU A 141 -1.17 6.89 6.53
CA LEU A 141 -0.70 5.60 7.01
C LEU A 141 -0.24 4.71 5.86
N GLY A 142 1.04 4.35 5.84
CA GLY A 142 1.59 3.40 4.87
C GLY A 142 1.48 1.94 5.34
N ALA A 143 1.15 1.05 4.40
CA ALA A 143 1.23 -0.40 4.56
C ALA A 143 0.66 -0.93 5.90
N PHE A 144 1.47 -1.61 6.72
CA PHE A 144 0.99 -2.29 7.93
C PHE A 144 0.60 -1.33 9.06
N THR A 145 0.98 -0.05 8.97
CA THR A 145 0.57 0.96 9.97
C THR A 145 -0.94 1.22 9.94
N SER A 146 -1.55 1.12 8.75
CA SER A 146 -3.01 1.15 8.58
C SER A 146 -3.65 -0.12 9.15
N VAL A 147 -3.03 -1.29 8.95
CA VAL A 147 -3.55 -2.57 9.41
C VAL A 147 -3.59 -2.66 10.94
N VAL A 148 -2.47 -2.40 11.61
CA VAL A 148 -2.34 -2.52 13.08
C VAL A 148 -3.24 -1.52 13.82
N THR A 149 -3.64 -0.43 13.17
CA THR A 149 -4.54 0.59 13.73
C THR A 149 -6.00 0.41 13.31
N GLY A 150 -6.34 -0.69 12.63
CA GLY A 150 -7.71 -0.97 12.17
C GLY A 150 -8.18 0.05 11.13
N GLY A 151 -7.35 0.35 10.14
CA GLY A 151 -7.56 1.42 9.16
C GLY A 151 -7.50 2.81 9.77
N GLY A 152 -6.71 3.03 10.82
CA GLY A 152 -6.66 4.31 11.55
C GLY A 152 -7.77 4.53 12.58
N LYS A 153 -8.69 3.57 12.78
CA LYS A 153 -9.75 3.69 13.79
C LYS A 153 -9.18 3.86 15.20
N TYR A 154 -8.15 3.08 15.55
CA TYR A 154 -7.47 3.20 16.84
C TYR A 154 -6.97 4.64 17.08
N ILE A 155 -6.38 5.26 16.07
CA ILE A 155 -5.83 6.61 16.17
C ILE A 155 -6.94 7.63 16.42
N VAL A 156 -8.04 7.55 15.67
CA VAL A 156 -9.21 8.45 15.83
C VAL A 156 -9.78 8.34 17.25
N ASP A 157 -9.82 7.13 17.80
CA ASP A 157 -10.40 6.91 19.13
C ASP A 157 -9.48 7.37 20.28
N HIS A 158 -8.14 7.39 20.09
CA HIS A 158 -7.16 7.54 21.16
C HIS A 158 -6.25 8.78 21.08
N HIS A 159 -6.00 9.37 19.91
CA HIS A 159 -5.04 10.48 19.79
C HIS A 159 -5.68 11.84 20.12
N PRO A 160 -5.21 12.61 21.12
CA PRO A 160 -5.82 13.87 21.52
C PRO A 160 -5.94 14.90 20.39
N LEU A 161 -4.85 15.17 19.66
CA LEU A 161 -4.85 16.11 18.53
C LEU A 161 -5.83 15.73 17.41
N VAL A 162 -6.08 14.43 17.22
CA VAL A 162 -7.00 13.93 16.19
C VAL A 162 -8.44 14.15 16.64
N LYS A 163 -8.74 13.87 17.91
CA LYS A 163 -10.06 14.11 18.52
C LYS A 163 -10.41 15.60 18.60
N GLU A 164 -9.42 16.45 18.77
CA GLU A 164 -9.57 17.92 18.75
C GLU A 164 -9.65 18.50 17.32
N GLY A 165 -9.57 17.67 16.28
CA GLY A 165 -9.64 18.13 14.88
C GLY A 165 -8.42 18.93 14.41
N LYS A 166 -7.27 18.80 15.10
CA LYS A 166 -6.03 19.52 14.76
C LYS A 166 -5.21 18.82 13.67
N ILE A 167 -5.34 17.49 13.56
CA ILE A 167 -4.70 16.68 12.53
C ILE A 167 -5.64 15.56 12.08
N TRP A 168 -5.80 15.42 10.77
CA TRP A 168 -6.69 14.44 10.14
C TRP A 168 -5.91 13.20 9.71
N ILE A 169 -6.58 12.06 9.61
CA ILE A 169 -5.95 10.76 9.34
C ILE A 169 -6.41 10.26 7.97
N SER A 170 -5.47 9.76 7.18
CA SER A 170 -5.71 9.16 5.88
C SER A 170 -5.13 7.75 5.88
N SER A 171 -5.96 6.71 5.74
CA SER A 171 -5.42 5.35 5.58
C SER A 171 -4.91 5.09 4.18
N GLY A 172 -5.35 5.88 3.18
CA GLY A 172 -4.98 5.67 1.79
C GLY A 172 -5.72 4.52 1.11
N ASN A 173 -6.60 3.81 1.84
CA ASN A 173 -7.30 2.64 1.32
C ASN A 173 -8.28 3.02 0.21
N SER A 174 -8.86 4.22 0.23
CA SER A 174 -9.88 4.65 -0.73
C SER A 174 -9.29 4.83 -2.13
N LEU A 175 -8.19 5.58 -2.26
CA LEU A 175 -7.51 5.76 -3.54
C LEU A 175 -6.79 4.49 -4.00
N THR A 176 -6.29 3.67 -3.07
CA THR A 176 -5.72 2.36 -3.39
C THR A 176 -6.77 1.45 -4.02
N THR A 177 -7.98 1.44 -3.45
CA THR A 177 -9.12 0.68 -3.99
C THR A 177 -9.55 1.21 -5.34
N ALA A 178 -9.59 2.53 -5.52
CA ALA A 178 -9.95 3.15 -6.80
C ALA A 178 -8.97 2.72 -7.91
N ALA A 179 -7.66 2.74 -7.61
CA ALA A 179 -6.63 2.29 -8.53
C ALA A 179 -6.75 0.80 -8.86
N ALA A 180 -6.91 -0.06 -7.85
CA ALA A 180 -7.08 -1.51 -8.08
C ALA A 180 -8.33 -1.83 -8.90
N ASN A 181 -9.45 -1.13 -8.65
CA ASN A 181 -10.67 -1.25 -9.44
C ASN A 181 -10.45 -0.84 -10.90
N GLN A 182 -9.73 0.27 -11.15
CA GLN A 182 -9.39 0.69 -12.51
C GLN A 182 -8.45 -0.32 -13.20
N SER A 183 -7.44 -0.82 -12.49
CA SER A 183 -6.49 -1.81 -13.01
C SER A 183 -7.18 -3.12 -13.38
N ALA A 184 -8.21 -3.54 -12.62
CA ALA A 184 -9.01 -4.73 -12.92
C ALA A 184 -9.61 -4.67 -14.33
N PHE A 185 -10.37 -3.62 -14.64
CA PHE A 185 -10.98 -3.47 -15.96
C PHE A 185 -9.92 -3.27 -17.07
N THR A 186 -8.92 -2.42 -16.83
CA THR A 186 -7.86 -2.15 -17.82
C THR A 186 -7.10 -3.42 -18.22
N ALA A 187 -6.80 -4.28 -17.25
CA ALA A 187 -6.09 -5.53 -17.49
C ALA A 187 -6.99 -6.61 -18.12
N CYS A 188 -8.26 -6.68 -17.71
CA CYS A 188 -9.25 -7.54 -18.36
C CYS A 188 -9.41 -7.16 -19.84
N ASP A 189 -9.57 -5.88 -20.16
CA ASP A 189 -9.70 -5.39 -21.53
C ASP A 189 -8.46 -5.74 -22.36
N PHE A 190 -7.26 -5.51 -21.82
CA PHE A 190 -6.01 -5.85 -22.50
C PHE A 190 -5.90 -7.35 -22.82
N MET A 191 -6.26 -8.20 -21.85
CA MET A 191 -6.28 -9.66 -22.00
C MET A 191 -7.55 -10.16 -22.70
N GLY A 192 -8.46 -9.32 -23.20
CA GLY A 192 -9.70 -9.79 -23.82
C GLY A 192 -10.58 -10.66 -22.90
N ILE A 193 -10.53 -10.43 -21.58
CA ILE A 193 -11.39 -11.07 -20.58
C ILE A 193 -12.70 -10.28 -20.55
N ASN A 194 -13.83 -10.94 -20.83
CA ASN A 194 -15.15 -10.35 -20.65
C ASN A 194 -15.64 -10.63 -19.20
N PRO A 195 -15.71 -9.62 -18.31
CA PRO A 195 -16.15 -9.80 -16.94
C PRO A 195 -17.52 -10.49 -16.82
N ALA A 196 -18.48 -10.16 -17.70
CA ALA A 196 -19.86 -10.61 -17.61
C ALA A 196 -20.06 -12.13 -17.73
N VAL A 197 -19.06 -12.86 -18.22
CA VAL A 197 -19.09 -14.34 -18.37
C VAL A 197 -17.94 -15.04 -17.64
N THR A 198 -17.18 -14.33 -16.80
CA THR A 198 -15.95 -14.82 -16.19
C THR A 198 -15.97 -14.77 -14.66
N THR A 199 -14.97 -15.40 -14.03
CA THR A 199 -14.87 -15.54 -12.57
C THR A 199 -13.79 -14.62 -12.00
N LEU A 200 -14.16 -13.84 -10.98
CA LEU A 200 -13.26 -13.04 -10.14
C LEU A 200 -12.99 -13.77 -8.82
N THR A 201 -11.73 -13.86 -8.39
CA THR A 201 -11.38 -14.20 -6.99
C THR A 201 -10.76 -13.02 -6.28
N VAL A 202 -11.29 -12.66 -5.10
CA VAL A 202 -10.68 -11.66 -4.21
C VAL A 202 -10.10 -12.35 -2.98
N VAL A 203 -8.78 -12.29 -2.82
CA VAL A 203 -8.05 -12.86 -1.69
C VAL A 203 -7.73 -11.74 -0.68
N GLY A 204 -8.18 -11.91 0.56
CA GLY A 204 -8.26 -10.82 1.54
C GLY A 204 -9.61 -10.11 1.54
N ALA A 205 -10.67 -10.77 1.06
CA ALA A 205 -12.00 -10.19 0.83
C ALA A 205 -12.63 -9.52 2.07
N THR A 206 -12.27 -9.92 3.29
CA THR A 206 -12.85 -9.34 4.50
C THR A 206 -12.16 -8.07 4.98
N GLY A 207 -10.98 -7.73 4.43
CA GLY A 207 -10.25 -6.51 4.72
C GLY A 207 -10.92 -5.26 4.15
N SER A 208 -10.43 -4.07 4.52
CA SER A 208 -11.03 -2.79 4.11
C SER A 208 -11.12 -2.64 2.58
N ILE A 209 -9.98 -2.79 1.89
CA ILE A 209 -9.90 -2.72 0.42
C ILE A 209 -10.68 -3.87 -0.23
N GLY A 210 -10.43 -5.12 0.22
CA GLY A 210 -11.05 -6.30 -0.38
C GLY A 210 -12.56 -6.31 -0.31
N ARG A 211 -13.14 -5.85 0.80
CA ARG A 211 -14.59 -5.78 0.95
C ARG A 211 -15.21 -4.83 -0.07
N VAL A 212 -14.60 -3.67 -0.28
CA VAL A 212 -15.14 -2.69 -1.22
C VAL A 212 -14.88 -3.06 -2.67
N LEU A 213 -13.73 -3.67 -2.98
CA LEU A 213 -13.52 -4.27 -4.30
C LEU A 213 -14.58 -5.33 -4.61
N CYS A 214 -14.92 -6.19 -3.65
CA CYS A 214 -16.02 -7.14 -3.84
C CYS A 214 -17.33 -6.40 -4.15
N ARG A 215 -17.68 -5.36 -3.38
CA ARG A 215 -18.91 -4.58 -3.61
C ARG A 215 -18.94 -3.89 -4.97
N MET A 216 -17.81 -3.35 -5.43
CA MET A 216 -17.73 -2.61 -6.68
C MET A 216 -17.66 -3.52 -7.91
N LEU A 217 -16.99 -4.67 -7.82
CA LEU A 217 -16.76 -5.56 -8.96
C LEU A 217 -17.83 -6.66 -9.08
N CYS A 218 -18.54 -7.00 -8.00
CA CYS A 218 -19.47 -8.15 -7.98
C CYS A 218 -20.45 -8.14 -9.15
N SER A 219 -21.08 -7.00 -9.45
CA SER A 219 -22.09 -6.90 -10.51
C SER A 219 -21.52 -7.00 -11.93
N SER A 220 -20.21 -6.76 -12.09
CA SER A 220 -19.55 -6.82 -13.40
C SER A 220 -19.12 -8.23 -13.78
N PHE A 221 -18.92 -9.12 -12.79
CA PHE A 221 -18.45 -10.48 -13.02
C PHE A 221 -19.59 -11.49 -12.98
N ALA A 222 -19.50 -12.57 -13.77
CA ALA A 222 -20.48 -13.66 -13.71
C ALA A 222 -20.47 -14.31 -12.32
N LYS A 223 -19.27 -14.64 -11.83
CA LYS A 223 -19.05 -15.25 -10.52
C LYS A 223 -17.99 -14.48 -9.76
N ILE A 224 -18.16 -14.41 -8.44
CA ILE A 224 -17.18 -13.89 -7.51
C ILE A 224 -16.91 -14.91 -6.39
N ASN A 225 -15.64 -15.23 -6.25
CA ASN A 225 -15.10 -16.06 -5.17
C ASN A 225 -14.48 -15.13 -4.13
N VAL A 226 -14.92 -15.27 -2.88
CA VAL A 226 -14.38 -14.51 -1.75
C VAL A 226 -13.54 -15.40 -0.84
N MET A 227 -12.31 -14.98 -0.57
CA MET A 227 -11.34 -15.74 0.22
C MET A 227 -10.72 -14.86 1.31
N ALA A 228 -10.76 -15.33 2.56
CA ALA A 228 -10.11 -14.71 3.71
C ALA A 228 -10.02 -15.71 4.88
N ARG A 229 -9.34 -15.32 5.96
CA ARG A 229 -9.25 -16.12 7.20
C ARG A 229 -10.50 -15.99 8.09
N ASN A 230 -11.21 -14.87 8.00
CA ASN A 230 -12.36 -14.58 8.86
C ASN A 230 -13.65 -15.13 8.24
N GLU A 231 -14.05 -16.34 8.63
CA GLU A 231 -15.24 -17.02 8.10
C GLU A 231 -16.54 -16.25 8.33
N ASP A 232 -16.75 -15.70 9.53
CA ASP A 232 -17.94 -14.91 9.83
C ASP A 232 -18.01 -13.62 9.01
N GLY A 233 -16.85 -13.00 8.78
CA GLY A 233 -16.70 -11.88 7.87
C GLY A 233 -17.07 -12.23 6.43
N LEU A 234 -16.68 -13.43 5.97
CA LEU A 234 -17.02 -13.93 4.63
C LEU A 234 -18.51 -14.20 4.49
N LYS A 235 -19.16 -14.84 5.47
CA LYS A 235 -20.62 -15.08 5.47
C LYS A 235 -21.40 -13.77 5.42
N LYS A 236 -21.00 -12.78 6.23
CA LYS A 236 -21.61 -11.43 6.22
C LYS A 236 -21.45 -10.76 4.86
N LEU A 237 -20.25 -10.81 4.30
CA LEU A 237 -19.95 -10.22 2.98
C LEU A 237 -20.73 -10.91 1.86
N GLN A 238 -20.75 -12.25 1.82
CA GLN A 238 -21.50 -13.01 0.82
C GLN A 238 -22.98 -12.62 0.81
N ASN A 239 -23.60 -12.59 2.00
CA ASN A 239 -25.01 -12.20 2.14
C ASN A 239 -25.26 -10.74 1.68
N GLU A 240 -24.33 -9.83 1.96
CA GLU A 240 -24.38 -8.45 1.47
C GLU A 240 -24.31 -8.38 -0.05
N LEU A 241 -23.36 -9.08 -0.67
CA LEU A 241 -23.16 -9.09 -2.12
C LEU A 241 -24.37 -9.68 -2.85
N ILE A 242 -24.92 -10.80 -2.36
CA ILE A 242 -26.14 -11.44 -2.88
C ILE A 242 -27.30 -10.45 -2.88
N ARG A 243 -27.55 -9.79 -1.74
CA ARG A 243 -28.65 -8.82 -1.60
C ARG A 243 -28.50 -7.62 -2.54
N ASN A 244 -27.28 -7.10 -2.68
CA ASN A 244 -27.05 -5.86 -3.43
C ASN A 244 -26.93 -6.07 -4.94
N SER A 245 -26.51 -7.25 -5.39
CA SER A 245 -26.31 -7.57 -6.81
C SER A 245 -27.44 -8.38 -7.44
N GLY A 246 -28.32 -8.99 -6.64
CA GLY A 246 -29.33 -9.94 -7.11
C GLY A 246 -28.75 -11.32 -7.50
N LYS A 247 -27.46 -11.55 -7.27
CA LYS A 247 -26.80 -12.83 -7.52
C LYS A 247 -27.21 -13.91 -6.54
N THR A 248 -27.07 -15.16 -6.95
CA THR A 248 -27.30 -16.34 -6.14
C THR A 248 -26.07 -16.73 -5.30
N ALA A 249 -26.25 -17.61 -4.33
CA ALA A 249 -25.15 -18.20 -3.56
C ALA A 249 -24.16 -19.03 -4.42
N ASN A 250 -24.58 -19.47 -5.62
CA ASN A 250 -23.71 -20.16 -6.57
C ASN A 250 -22.83 -19.19 -7.37
N GLU A 251 -23.21 -17.92 -7.45
CA GLU A 251 -22.46 -16.87 -8.13
C GLU A 251 -21.58 -16.06 -7.18
N VAL A 252 -21.91 -16.03 -5.88
CA VAL A 252 -21.08 -15.43 -4.83
C VAL A 252 -20.61 -16.54 -3.89
N LYS A 253 -19.43 -17.11 -4.12
CA LYS A 253 -18.94 -18.29 -3.40
C LYS A 253 -17.91 -17.95 -2.34
N ILE A 254 -18.08 -18.51 -1.14
CA ILE A 254 -17.00 -18.57 -0.15
C ILE A 254 -16.07 -19.72 -0.55
N VAL A 255 -14.78 -19.41 -0.71
CA VAL A 255 -13.78 -20.39 -1.16
C VAL A 255 -13.51 -21.43 -0.07
N THR A 256 -13.77 -22.70 -0.39
CA THR A 256 -13.42 -23.87 0.44
C THR A 256 -12.15 -24.57 -0.06
N ASN A 257 -11.94 -24.59 -1.38
CA ASN A 257 -10.74 -25.08 -2.03
C ASN A 257 -10.02 -23.95 -2.76
N LYS A 258 -8.88 -23.51 -2.19
CA LYS A 258 -8.13 -22.35 -2.67
C LYS A 258 -7.59 -22.56 -4.08
N LYS A 259 -6.98 -23.73 -4.35
CA LYS A 259 -6.34 -24.03 -5.63
C LYS A 259 -7.37 -24.07 -6.76
N GLU A 260 -8.50 -24.73 -6.52
CA GLU A 260 -9.62 -24.78 -7.46
C GLU A 260 -10.18 -23.39 -7.78
N ALA A 261 -10.42 -22.57 -6.75
CA ALA A 261 -10.91 -21.21 -6.97
C ALA A 261 -9.96 -20.37 -7.83
N ILE A 262 -8.65 -20.51 -7.63
CA ILE A 262 -7.62 -19.81 -8.43
C ILE A 262 -7.55 -20.37 -9.86
N ALA A 263 -7.65 -21.68 -10.04
CA ALA A 263 -7.62 -22.34 -11.35
C ALA A 263 -8.85 -22.01 -12.22
N GLU A 264 -9.99 -21.68 -11.62
CA GLU A 264 -11.20 -21.26 -12.33
C GLU A 264 -11.25 -19.75 -12.62
N SER A 265 -10.38 -18.96 -12.01
CA SER A 265 -10.46 -17.50 -12.04
C SER A 265 -9.81 -16.88 -13.27
N ASP A 266 -10.52 -15.94 -13.89
CA ASP A 266 -9.99 -15.11 -14.97
C ASP A 266 -9.31 -13.86 -14.42
N LEU A 267 -9.78 -13.35 -13.28
CA LEU A 267 -9.16 -12.27 -12.53
C LEU A 267 -8.97 -12.69 -11.07
N VAL A 268 -7.74 -12.56 -10.56
CA VAL A 268 -7.42 -12.72 -9.14
C VAL A 268 -6.91 -11.40 -8.59
N VAL A 269 -7.47 -10.92 -7.49
CA VAL A 269 -6.99 -9.71 -6.80
C VAL A 269 -6.51 -10.06 -5.40
N PHE A 270 -5.21 -9.90 -5.17
CA PHE A 270 -4.58 -10.04 -3.86
C PHE A 270 -4.59 -8.69 -3.13
N VAL A 271 -5.33 -8.67 -2.03
CA VAL A 271 -5.41 -7.56 -1.06
C VAL A 271 -5.15 -8.11 0.34
N THR A 272 -4.01 -8.79 0.46
CA THR A 272 -3.62 -9.53 1.66
C THR A 272 -2.54 -8.79 2.44
N ASN A 273 -2.38 -9.18 3.71
CA ASN A 273 -1.26 -8.77 4.56
C ASN A 273 -0.21 -9.89 4.62
N ALA A 274 -0.10 -10.72 3.57
CA ALA A 274 0.92 -11.75 3.50
C ALA A 274 2.31 -11.12 3.50
N THR A 275 3.26 -11.75 4.18
CA THR A 275 4.64 -11.28 4.30
C THR A 275 5.65 -12.26 3.69
N CYS A 276 5.21 -13.47 3.37
CA CYS A 276 6.04 -14.58 2.90
C CYS A 276 5.58 -15.14 1.53
N GLY A 277 4.85 -14.35 0.76
CA GLY A 277 4.45 -14.69 -0.62
C GLY A 277 3.30 -15.69 -0.75
N LEU A 278 3.15 -16.27 -1.95
CA LEU A 278 2.05 -17.18 -2.31
C LEU A 278 1.96 -18.45 -1.43
N SER A 279 3.09 -18.97 -0.95
CA SER A 279 3.10 -20.18 -0.12
C SER A 279 2.41 -19.97 1.23
N GLU A 280 2.51 -18.77 1.81
CA GLU A 280 1.82 -18.41 3.07
C GLU A 280 0.30 -18.54 2.95
N ILE A 281 -0.24 -18.27 1.76
CA ILE A 281 -1.67 -18.37 1.49
C ILE A 281 -2.08 -19.74 0.94
N GLY A 282 -1.12 -20.63 0.67
CA GLY A 282 -1.34 -21.99 0.16
C GLY A 282 -1.69 -22.03 -1.33
N ILE A 283 -1.11 -21.12 -2.11
CA ILE A 283 -1.25 -21.05 -3.57
C ILE A 283 0.15 -21.23 -4.18
N GLU A 284 0.22 -21.87 -5.33
CA GLU A 284 1.43 -22.03 -6.13
C GLU A 284 1.27 -21.34 -7.50
N PRO A 285 2.37 -20.90 -8.15
CA PRO A 285 2.32 -20.33 -9.49
C PRO A 285 1.62 -21.21 -10.54
N ALA A 286 1.67 -22.54 -10.38
CA ALA A 286 1.00 -23.48 -11.28
C ALA A 286 -0.54 -23.46 -11.15
N ASP A 287 -1.09 -22.97 -10.04
CA ASP A 287 -2.53 -22.98 -9.79
C ASP A 287 -3.28 -21.94 -10.63
N PHE A 288 -2.62 -20.88 -11.12
CA PHE A 288 -3.28 -19.82 -11.88
C PHE A 288 -3.78 -20.31 -13.24
N LYS A 289 -5.01 -19.94 -13.60
CA LYS A 289 -5.57 -20.20 -14.93
C LYS A 289 -4.71 -19.55 -16.01
N LYS A 290 -4.40 -20.29 -17.09
CA LYS A 290 -3.76 -19.73 -18.28
C LYS A 290 -4.56 -18.55 -18.84
N GLY A 291 -3.87 -17.46 -19.18
CA GLY A 291 -4.49 -16.24 -19.71
C GLY A 291 -5.33 -15.46 -18.71
N SER A 292 -5.17 -15.71 -17.41
CA SER A 292 -5.77 -14.89 -16.36
C SER A 292 -4.96 -13.62 -16.09
N VAL A 293 -5.57 -12.73 -15.33
CA VAL A 293 -4.96 -11.54 -14.76
C VAL A 293 -4.84 -11.70 -13.25
N VAL A 294 -3.70 -11.30 -12.70
CA VAL A 294 -3.44 -11.28 -11.26
C VAL A 294 -3.01 -9.88 -10.85
N ILE A 295 -3.75 -9.26 -9.94
CA ILE A 295 -3.46 -7.93 -9.40
C ILE A 295 -2.99 -8.06 -7.96
N ASP A 296 -1.76 -7.67 -7.67
CA ASP A 296 -1.19 -7.66 -6.33
C ASP A 296 -1.13 -6.25 -5.75
N VAL A 297 -2.07 -5.95 -4.86
CA VAL A 297 -2.17 -4.67 -4.14
C VAL A 297 -1.33 -4.69 -2.86
N GLY A 298 -0.87 -5.86 -2.41
CA GLY A 298 -0.12 -6.03 -1.17
C GLY A 298 1.20 -5.26 -1.13
N ARG A 299 1.60 -4.86 0.08
CA ARG A 299 2.93 -4.34 0.43
C ARG A 299 3.30 -4.89 1.82
N PRO A 300 4.18 -5.91 1.94
CA PRO A 300 4.97 -6.56 0.89
C PRO A 300 4.13 -7.23 -0.19
N LYS A 301 4.75 -7.48 -1.34
CA LYS A 301 4.10 -8.19 -2.45
C LYS A 301 3.90 -9.66 -2.10
N THR A 302 2.74 -10.17 -2.49
CA THR A 302 2.40 -11.60 -2.43
C THR A 302 3.11 -12.38 -3.54
N ILE A 303 3.26 -11.76 -4.70
CA ILE A 303 3.93 -12.35 -5.87
C ILE A 303 5.43 -12.07 -5.80
N SER A 304 6.26 -13.08 -6.13
CA SER A 304 7.73 -13.01 -6.10
C SER A 304 8.34 -12.60 -7.44
N GLU A 305 9.55 -12.01 -7.41
CA GLU A 305 10.23 -11.45 -8.61
C GLU A 305 10.44 -12.45 -9.76
N ASN A 306 10.55 -13.74 -9.45
CA ASN A 306 10.70 -14.81 -10.43
C ASN A 306 9.37 -15.30 -11.04
N ILE A 307 8.23 -14.67 -10.76
CA ILE A 307 6.93 -15.20 -11.21
C ILE A 307 6.87 -15.38 -12.73
N TYR A 308 7.46 -14.46 -13.50
CA TYR A 308 7.46 -14.51 -14.96
C TYR A 308 8.40 -15.57 -15.55
N THR A 309 9.35 -16.11 -14.76
CA THR A 309 10.11 -17.29 -15.19
C THR A 309 9.32 -18.58 -15.03
N LEU A 310 8.25 -18.54 -14.22
CA LEU A 310 7.39 -19.69 -13.92
C LEU A 310 6.10 -19.66 -14.76
N ARG A 311 5.58 -18.46 -15.03
CA ARG A 311 4.30 -18.21 -15.71
C ARG A 311 4.42 -16.99 -16.60
N ASP A 312 4.67 -17.22 -17.89
CA ASP A 312 4.73 -16.21 -18.95
C ASP A 312 3.43 -16.17 -19.79
N ASP A 313 2.38 -16.84 -19.32
CA ASP A 313 1.04 -16.95 -19.92
C ASP A 313 -0.06 -16.30 -19.04
N VAL A 314 0.33 -15.65 -17.95
CA VAL A 314 -0.54 -14.95 -16.99
C VAL A 314 -0.03 -13.53 -16.81
N LEU A 315 -0.94 -12.56 -16.81
CA LEU A 315 -0.58 -11.16 -16.60
C LEU A 315 -0.57 -10.83 -15.10
N PHE A 316 0.62 -10.69 -14.51
CA PHE A 316 0.79 -10.24 -13.13
C PHE A 316 1.09 -8.74 -13.08
N ILE A 317 0.26 -7.99 -12.38
CA ILE A 317 0.46 -6.55 -12.21
C ILE A 317 0.36 -6.12 -10.76
N GLU A 318 1.10 -5.08 -10.40
CA GLU A 318 0.93 -4.42 -9.12
C GLU A 318 -0.25 -3.44 -9.16
N GLY A 319 -1.05 -3.43 -8.09
CA GLY A 319 -2.11 -2.45 -7.89
C GLY A 319 -1.66 -1.27 -7.02
N GLY A 320 -2.39 -0.16 -7.11
CA GLY A 320 -2.24 0.96 -6.17
C GLY A 320 -1.03 1.87 -6.43
N VAL A 321 -0.61 2.01 -7.69
CA VAL A 321 0.53 2.86 -8.08
C VAL A 321 0.08 3.90 -9.11
N PHE A 322 0.48 5.15 -8.89
CA PHE A 322 0.18 6.28 -9.78
C PHE A 322 1.46 6.84 -10.37
N HIS A 323 1.35 7.40 -11.57
CA HIS A 323 2.41 8.23 -12.13
C HIS A 323 2.56 9.51 -11.29
N PHE A 324 3.80 9.88 -11.00
CA PHE A 324 4.11 11.04 -10.16
C PHE A 324 5.49 11.57 -10.51
N ASP A 325 5.54 12.80 -11.03
CA ASP A 325 6.78 13.43 -11.44
C ASP A 325 7.70 13.71 -10.23
N ASP A 326 9.00 13.53 -10.46
CA ASP A 326 10.08 13.74 -9.48
C ASP A 326 9.93 12.93 -8.19
N THR A 327 9.54 11.65 -8.27
CA THR A 327 9.30 10.77 -7.11
C THR A 327 10.22 11.04 -5.91
N PRO A 328 9.66 11.23 -4.69
CA PRO A 328 10.47 11.30 -3.48
C PRO A 328 11.37 10.07 -3.35
N GLU A 329 12.65 10.27 -3.08
CA GLU A 329 13.60 9.18 -2.77
C GLU A 329 13.25 8.59 -1.39
N VAL A 330 12.23 7.73 -1.38
CA VAL A 330 11.65 7.11 -0.19
C VAL A 330 11.48 5.61 -0.47
N LEU A 331 11.75 4.81 0.57
CA LEU A 331 11.66 3.34 0.59
C LEU A 331 10.59 2.76 -0.36
N GLY A 332 11.06 2.01 -1.36
CA GLY A 332 10.22 1.21 -2.24
C GLY A 332 9.46 1.98 -3.34
N MET A 333 9.59 3.31 -3.45
CA MET A 333 8.97 4.05 -4.54
C MET A 333 9.82 3.94 -5.82
N GLY A 334 9.22 3.48 -6.92
CA GLY A 334 9.89 3.43 -8.22
C GLY A 334 9.95 4.80 -8.89
N LYS A 335 10.92 5.01 -9.78
CA LYS A 335 11.05 6.25 -10.56
C LYS A 335 9.73 6.64 -11.24
N ASP A 336 9.39 7.92 -11.16
CA ASP A 336 8.19 8.57 -11.73
C ASP A 336 6.86 7.94 -11.28
N THR A 337 6.85 7.33 -10.09
CA THR A 337 5.68 6.74 -9.47
C THR A 337 5.50 7.13 -7.99
N ILE A 338 4.29 6.94 -7.48
CA ILE A 338 3.95 7.06 -6.07
C ILE A 338 2.89 6.03 -5.69
N PHE A 339 2.91 5.57 -4.43
CA PHE A 339 1.83 4.73 -3.91
C PHE A 339 0.53 5.51 -3.73
N ALA A 340 -0.59 4.87 -4.03
CA ALA A 340 -1.92 5.44 -3.91
C ALA A 340 -2.22 5.96 -2.49
N CYS A 341 -1.74 5.29 -1.45
CA CYS A 341 -1.92 5.73 -0.07
C CYS A 341 -1.18 7.03 0.27
N ALA A 342 0.04 7.21 -0.25
CA ALA A 342 0.79 8.46 -0.14
C ALA A 342 0.14 9.56 -0.98
N LEU A 343 -0.32 9.23 -2.19
CA LEU A 343 -0.99 10.17 -3.07
C LEU A 343 -2.33 10.67 -2.49
N GLU A 344 -3.11 9.81 -1.83
CA GLU A 344 -4.34 10.23 -1.13
C GLU A 344 -4.02 11.31 -0.10
N THR A 345 -2.94 11.12 0.65
CA THR A 345 -2.46 12.07 1.66
C THR A 345 -2.07 13.41 1.02
N ILE A 346 -1.35 13.39 -0.11
CA ILE A 346 -1.00 14.59 -0.89
C ILE A 346 -2.26 15.29 -1.41
N ILE A 347 -3.21 14.55 -1.98
CA ILE A 347 -4.46 15.09 -2.51
C ILE A 347 -5.24 15.81 -1.42
N LYS A 348 -5.28 15.27 -0.19
CA LYS A 348 -5.91 15.94 0.94
C LYS A 348 -5.19 17.24 1.32
N GLY A 349 -3.85 17.22 1.30
CA GLY A 349 -3.03 18.41 1.49
C GLY A 349 -3.28 19.51 0.45
N LEU A 350 -3.38 19.13 -0.82
CA LEU A 350 -3.72 20.04 -1.93
C LEU A 350 -5.15 20.56 -1.82
N ASP A 351 -6.10 19.71 -1.43
CA ASP A 351 -7.51 20.08 -1.37
C ASP A 351 -7.84 20.96 -0.16
N GLY A 352 -7.10 20.78 0.93
CA GLY A 352 -7.43 21.37 2.24
C GLY A 352 -8.45 20.59 3.02
N ASP A 353 -8.68 19.33 2.67
CA ASP A 353 -9.81 18.54 3.16
C ASP A 353 -9.61 18.15 4.63
N ALA A 354 -10.22 18.95 5.52
CA ALA A 354 -10.21 18.79 6.96
C ALA A 354 -11.19 17.71 7.44
N CYS A 355 -11.02 16.49 6.97
CA CYS A 355 -11.74 15.32 7.46
C CYS A 355 -10.87 14.05 7.41
N HIS A 356 -11.22 13.03 8.19
CA HIS A 356 -10.55 11.73 8.05
C HIS A 356 -10.94 11.05 6.73
N SER A 357 -10.06 10.17 6.25
CA SER A 357 -10.32 9.31 5.11
C SER A 357 -9.79 7.91 5.29
N GLY A 358 -10.50 6.98 4.68
CA GLY A 358 -10.14 5.59 4.61
C GLY A 358 -10.27 4.88 5.96
N ILE A 359 -11.03 5.43 6.91
CA ILE A 359 -11.03 4.97 8.29
C ILE A 359 -11.80 3.66 8.44
N GLY A 360 -11.15 2.63 8.98
CA GLY A 360 -11.78 1.33 9.17
C GLY A 360 -12.20 0.68 7.85
N ILE A 361 -13.48 0.35 7.72
CA ILE A 361 -14.07 -0.20 6.48
C ILE A 361 -14.57 0.97 5.64
N ILE A 362 -13.98 1.14 4.45
CA ILE A 362 -14.34 2.21 3.51
C ILE A 362 -15.65 1.90 2.76
N SER A 363 -16.21 2.91 2.08
CA SER A 363 -17.42 2.78 1.24
C SER A 363 -17.10 2.94 -0.25
N PRO A 364 -17.94 2.39 -1.16
CA PRO A 364 -17.82 2.66 -2.60
C PRO A 364 -17.85 4.15 -2.94
N ASP A 365 -18.67 4.95 -2.25
CA ASP A 365 -18.76 6.40 -2.48
C ASP A 365 -17.45 7.10 -2.15
N GLU A 366 -16.77 6.67 -1.08
CA GLU A 366 -15.47 7.22 -0.72
C GLU A 366 -14.39 6.87 -1.76
N VAL A 367 -14.43 5.64 -2.28
CA VAL A 367 -13.56 5.22 -3.39
C VAL A 367 -13.79 6.07 -4.63
N ILE A 368 -15.06 6.32 -5.00
CA ILE A 368 -15.43 7.17 -6.13
C ILE A 368 -14.98 8.62 -5.90
N LYS A 369 -15.17 9.16 -4.67
CA LYS A 369 -14.71 10.51 -4.29
C LYS A 369 -13.21 10.65 -4.55
N TYR A 370 -12.38 9.79 -3.96
CA TYR A 370 -10.92 9.92 -4.09
C TYR A 370 -10.41 9.61 -5.49
N GLY A 371 -11.01 8.66 -6.21
CA GLY A 371 -10.70 8.43 -7.62
C GLY A 371 -11.00 9.67 -8.48
N THR A 372 -12.10 10.37 -8.21
CA THR A 372 -12.45 11.63 -8.89
C THR A 372 -11.50 12.75 -8.52
N MET A 373 -11.11 12.86 -7.24
CA MET A 373 -10.11 13.84 -6.80
C MET A 373 -8.75 13.62 -7.46
N ALA A 374 -8.28 12.37 -7.58
CA ALA A 374 -7.04 12.07 -8.28
C ALA A 374 -7.08 12.54 -9.75
N LYS A 375 -8.19 12.27 -10.46
CA LYS A 375 -8.42 12.76 -11.82
C LYS A 375 -8.47 14.29 -11.91
N LYS A 376 -9.13 14.96 -10.96
CA LYS A 376 -9.18 16.44 -10.86
C LYS A 376 -7.78 17.06 -10.78
N TYR A 377 -6.85 16.40 -10.09
CA TYR A 377 -5.46 16.83 -9.98
C TYR A 377 -4.55 16.25 -11.09
N GLY A 378 -5.11 15.58 -12.11
CA GLY A 378 -4.36 15.09 -13.26
C GLY A 378 -3.58 13.80 -13.04
N TYR A 379 -3.70 13.17 -11.87
CA TYR A 379 -3.00 11.92 -11.57
C TYR A 379 -3.63 10.73 -12.29
N LYS A 380 -2.78 9.85 -12.80
CA LYS A 380 -3.18 8.65 -13.55
C LYS A 380 -2.56 7.41 -12.90
N VAL A 381 -3.36 6.36 -12.79
CA VAL A 381 -2.85 5.02 -12.47
C VAL A 381 -1.79 4.67 -13.53
N THR A 382 -0.68 4.07 -13.12
CA THR A 382 0.35 3.65 -14.06
C THR A 382 -0.19 2.62 -15.06
N GLY A 383 0.53 2.41 -16.17
CA GLY A 383 0.32 1.23 -17.02
C GLY A 383 0.61 -0.08 -16.28
N PHE A 384 0.71 -1.19 -17.01
CA PHE A 384 1.04 -2.48 -16.42
C PHE A 384 2.48 -2.47 -15.90
N ARG A 385 2.63 -2.83 -14.62
CA ARG A 385 3.91 -2.84 -13.91
C ARG A 385 3.99 -4.04 -13.01
N MET A 386 5.21 -4.48 -12.72
CA MET A 386 5.48 -5.45 -11.67
C MET A 386 6.88 -5.20 -11.09
N PHE A 387 7.04 -5.41 -9.77
CA PHE A 387 8.31 -5.19 -9.06
C PHE A 387 8.87 -3.78 -9.26
N ASP A 388 7.98 -2.79 -9.16
CA ASP A 388 8.28 -1.36 -9.29
C ASP A 388 8.85 -0.98 -10.67
N LYS A 389 8.64 -1.81 -11.70
CA LYS A 389 9.08 -1.59 -13.09
C LYS A 389 7.93 -1.69 -14.09
N PRO A 390 7.89 -0.86 -15.15
CA PRO A 390 6.94 -1.04 -16.23
C PRO A 390 7.18 -2.35 -16.97
N LEU A 391 6.11 -3.03 -17.34
CA LEU A 391 6.19 -4.18 -18.23
C LEU A 391 6.35 -3.68 -19.67
N ASP A 392 7.35 -4.23 -20.36
CA ASP A 392 7.65 -3.86 -21.74
C ASP A 392 6.50 -4.25 -22.69
N PRO A 393 6.13 -3.40 -23.67
CA PRO A 393 5.05 -3.72 -24.62
C PRO A 393 5.26 -5.00 -25.44
N VAL A 394 6.51 -5.33 -25.83
CA VAL A 394 6.81 -6.58 -26.53
C VAL A 394 6.57 -7.76 -25.59
N PHE A 395 7.03 -7.65 -24.35
CA PHE A 395 6.78 -8.67 -23.32
C PHE A 395 5.29 -8.86 -23.02
N LEU A 396 4.51 -7.78 -22.93
CA LEU A 396 3.07 -7.83 -22.75
C LEU A 396 2.35 -8.57 -23.89
N ASN A 397 2.77 -8.33 -25.15
CA ASN A 397 2.23 -9.06 -26.30
C ASN A 397 2.65 -10.54 -26.30
N GLN A 398 3.85 -10.86 -25.80
CA GLN A 398 4.28 -12.25 -25.62
C GLN A 398 3.38 -12.98 -24.62
N ILE A 399 3.03 -12.34 -23.49
CA ILE A 399 2.10 -12.92 -22.50
C ILE A 399 0.75 -13.24 -23.15
N LYS A 400 0.20 -12.32 -23.95
CA LYS A 400 -1.06 -12.56 -24.69
C LYS A 400 -0.94 -13.73 -25.67
N ALA A 401 0.13 -13.77 -26.45
CA ALA A 401 0.38 -14.84 -27.41
C ALA A 401 0.49 -16.21 -26.70
N ASN A 402 1.27 -16.28 -25.62
CA ASN A 402 1.41 -17.47 -24.79
C ASN A 402 0.07 -17.91 -24.19
N ALA A 403 -0.76 -16.95 -23.76
CA ALA A 403 -2.11 -17.16 -23.27
C ALA A 403 -3.11 -17.62 -24.35
N GLY A 404 -2.78 -17.46 -25.64
CA GLY A 404 -3.67 -17.75 -26.77
C GLY A 404 -4.76 -16.68 -26.95
N ARG A 405 -4.44 -15.40 -26.73
CA ARG A 405 -5.38 -14.27 -26.73
C ARG A 405 -4.98 -13.10 -27.63
#